data_AF-A0A0F9K4W3-F1
#
_entry.id   AF-A0A0F9K4W3-F1
#
_cell.length_a   1.000
_cell.length_b   1.000
_cell.length_c   1.000
_cell.angle_alpha   90.00
_cell.angle_beta   90.00
_cell.angle_gamma   90.00
#
_symmetry.space_group_name_H-M   'P 1'
#
loop_
_entity.id
_entity.type
_entity.pdbx_description
1 polymer ?
#
loop_
_entity_poly.entity_id
_entity_poly.type
_entity_poly.pdbx_seq_one_letter_code
_entity_poly.pdbx_strand_id
1 'polypeptide(L)' 'MTTDCYYGEPICEGETWECETCGSEYCQIHYHQTELGDGVECVACERERLAPHRAQQENIT' A
#
# COMPACT_ATOMS: atom_id res chain seq x y z
N MET A 1 1.36 -1.90 23.50
CA MET A 1 0.93 -0.74 22.70
C MET A 1 0.17 -1.31 21.53
N THR A 2 -1.10 -0.97 21.35
CA THR A 2 -1.89 -1.32 20.16
C THR A 2 -1.69 -0.19 19.18
N THR A 3 -0.99 -0.42 18.09
CA THR A 3 -0.86 0.59 17.03
C THR A 3 -2.09 0.51 16.14
N ASP A 4 -2.73 1.65 15.90
CA ASP A 4 -3.84 1.75 14.97
C ASP A 4 -3.33 1.50 13.53
N CYS A 5 -3.79 0.41 12.91
CA CYS A 5 -3.42 0.10 11.52
C CYS A 5 -4.31 0.85 10.52
N TYR A 6 -3.77 1.17 9.33
CA TYR A 6 -4.46 1.93 8.27
C TYR A 6 -5.88 1.42 7.93
N TYR A 7 -6.12 0.12 8.04
CA TYR A 7 -7.39 -0.51 7.70
C TYR A 7 -8.49 -0.34 8.76
N GLY A 8 -8.22 0.38 9.85
CA GLY A 8 -9.23 0.76 10.85
C GLY A 8 -9.65 -0.39 11.78
N GLU A 9 -8.97 -1.54 11.73
CA GLU A 9 -9.13 -2.59 12.73
C GLU A 9 -8.22 -2.27 13.93
N PRO A 10 -8.78 -2.20 15.16
CA PRO A 10 -8.06 -1.72 16.35
C PRO A 10 -6.98 -2.68 16.86
N ILE A 11 -6.80 -3.84 16.22
CA ILE A 11 -5.91 -4.89 16.69
C ILE A 11 -5.27 -5.60 15.49
N CYS A 12 -3.98 -5.34 15.30
CA CYS A 12 -3.13 -6.10 14.41
C CYS A 12 -2.61 -7.28 15.25
N GLU A 13 -3.12 -8.49 15.02
CA GLU A 13 -2.74 -9.71 15.77
C GLU A 13 -1.34 -10.21 15.35
N GLY A 14 -0.32 -9.36 15.43
CA GLY A 14 1.04 -9.70 15.01
C GLY A 14 1.95 -8.49 14.81
N GLU A 15 3.01 -8.68 14.02
CA GLU A 15 3.95 -7.62 13.67
C GLU A 15 3.32 -6.66 12.65
N THR A 16 3.73 -5.40 12.71
CA THR A 16 3.39 -4.38 11.72
C THR A 16 4.59 -4.08 10.83
N TRP A 17 4.32 -3.52 9.65
CA TRP A 17 5.33 -3.04 8.72
C TRP A 17 4.96 -1.63 8.26
N GLU A 18 5.96 -0.83 7.94
CA GLU A 18 5.79 0.54 7.45
C GLU A 18 5.99 0.57 5.94
N CYS A 19 5.06 1.20 5.22
CA CYS A 19 5.25 1.45 3.80
C CYS A 19 6.33 2.52 3.60
N GLU A 20 7.41 2.18 2.89
CA GLU A 20 8.52 3.11 2.65
C GLU A 20 8.13 4.28 1.74
N THR A 21 7.06 4.14 0.94
CA THR A 21 6.57 5.19 0.04
C THR A 21 5.76 6.27 0.78
N CYS A 22 4.85 5.89 1.68
CA CYS A 22 3.93 6.83 2.35
C CYS A 22 4.09 6.94 3.87
N GLY A 23 4.94 6.12 4.49
CA GLY A 23 5.18 6.10 5.94
C GLY A 23 4.00 5.63 6.78
N SER A 24 2.98 5.01 6.16
CA SER A 24 1.83 4.46 6.90
C SER A 24 2.15 3.07 7.42
N GLU A 25 1.66 2.77 8.63
CA GLU A 25 1.82 1.48 9.28
C GLU A 25 0.67 0.51 8.93
N TYR A 26 1.03 -0.74 8.64
CA TYR A 26 0.13 -1.81 8.20
C TYR A 26 0.38 -3.10 8.97
N CYS A 27 -0.66 -3.91 9.18
CA CYS A 27 -0.49 -5.25 9.73
C CYS A 27 0.33 -6.14 8.77
N GLN A 28 1.11 -7.10 9.30
CA GLN A 28 1.67 -8.22 8.53
C GLN A 28 0.62 -8.96 7.69
N ILE A 29 -0.63 -9.07 8.15
CA ILE A 29 -1.70 -9.71 7.37
C ILE A 29 -2.07 -8.94 6.09
N HIS A 30 -1.71 -7.66 6.00
CA HIS A 30 -1.85 -6.81 4.81
C HIS A 30 -0.54 -6.68 4.03
N TYR A 31 0.40 -7.58 4.28
CA TYR A 31 1.63 -7.67 3.52
C TYR A 31 1.33 -7.82 2.02
N HIS A 32 2.11 -7.10 1.24
CA HIS A 32 1.95 -6.99 -0.20
C HIS A 32 3.31 -7.06 -0.90
N GLN A 33 3.39 -7.84 -1.96
CA GLN A 33 4.61 -7.98 -2.76
C GLN A 33 4.49 -7.11 -4.00
N THR A 34 5.46 -6.22 -4.19
CA THR A 34 5.54 -5.29 -5.33
C THR A 34 6.80 -5.53 -6.15
N GLU A 35 6.93 -4.85 -7.29
CA GLU A 35 8.17 -4.83 -8.06
C GLU A 35 9.36 -4.19 -7.31
N LEU A 36 9.09 -3.34 -6.32
CA LEU A 36 10.12 -2.72 -5.46
C LEU A 36 10.62 -3.69 -4.38
N GLY A 37 9.83 -4.73 -4.11
CA GLY A 37 10.13 -5.74 -3.13
C GLY A 37 8.94 -6.08 -2.24
N ASP A 38 9.31 -6.85 -1.25
CA ASP A 38 8.49 -7.59 -0.31
C ASP A 38 8.14 -6.69 0.90
N GLY A 39 6.88 -6.22 0.99
CA GLY A 39 6.47 -5.30 2.06
C GLY A 39 7.14 -3.92 2.00
N VAL A 40 7.64 -3.51 0.83
CA VAL A 40 8.29 -2.19 0.62
C VAL A 40 7.23 -1.10 0.40
N GLU A 41 6.15 -1.43 -0.30
CA GLU A 41 5.14 -0.47 -0.74
C GLU A 41 3.73 -1.03 -0.52
N CYS A 42 2.80 -0.19 -0.06
CA CYS A 42 1.40 -0.58 0.12
C CYS A 42 0.64 -0.61 -1.20
N VAL A 43 -0.45 -1.38 -1.25
CA VAL A 43 -1.29 -1.55 -2.47
C VAL A 43 -1.76 -0.23 -3.06
N ALA A 44 -2.03 0.79 -2.24
CA ALA A 44 -2.44 2.11 -2.73
C ALA A 44 -1.29 2.81 -3.47
N CYS A 45 -0.12 2.88 -2.85
CA CYS A 45 1.07 3.48 -3.46
C CYS A 45 1.52 2.73 -4.72
N GLU A 46 1.49 1.39 -4.69
CA GLU A 46 1.79 0.59 -5.88
C GLU A 46 0.81 0.89 -7.01
N ARG A 47 -0.49 0.97 -6.71
CA ARG A 47 -1.50 1.37 -7.70
C ARG A 47 -1.22 2.74 -8.29
N GLU A 48 -0.87 3.73 -7.48
CA GLU A 48 -0.54 5.07 -7.97
C GLU A 48 0.72 5.07 -8.84
N ARG A 49 1.76 4.31 -8.44
CA ARG A 49 2.99 4.12 -9.20
C ARG A 49 2.75 3.41 -10.54
N LEU A 50 1.90 2.38 -10.55
CA LEU A 50 1.52 1.59 -11.72
C LEU A 50 0.38 2.22 -12.54
N ALA A 51 -0.12 3.40 -12.14
CA ALA A 51 -1.19 4.09 -12.86
C ALA A 51 -0.79 4.91 -14.11
N PRO A 52 0.43 4.93 -14.71
CA PRO A 52 0.65 5.81 -15.85
C PRO A 52 -0.04 5.26 -17.12
N HIS A 53 -0.96 6.08 -17.68
CA HIS A 53 -1.58 6.04 -19.03
C HIS A 53 -3.08 5.74 -19.21
N ARG A 54 -3.91 5.54 -18.16
CA ARG A 54 -5.38 5.46 -18.44
C ARG A 54 -6.01 6.79 -18.91
N ALA A 55 -5.37 7.94 -18.65
CA ALA A 55 -5.91 9.26 -18.98
C ALA A 55 -5.51 9.82 -20.36
N GLN A 56 -4.74 9.10 -21.19
CA GLN A 56 -4.34 9.60 -22.52
C GLN A 56 -5.00 8.88 -23.71
N GLN A 57 -5.90 7.90 -23.48
CA GLN A 57 -6.61 7.20 -24.56
C GLN A 57 -8.05 7.70 -24.82
N GLU A 58 -8.54 8.69 -24.08
CA GLU A 58 -9.93 9.18 -24.22
C GLU A 58 -10.05 10.56 -24.89
N ASN A 59 -9.05 10.99 -25.69
CA ASN A 59 -9.16 12.25 -26.44
C ASN A 59 -8.68 12.16 -27.91
N ILE A 60 -8.97 11.04 -28.56
CA ILE A 60 -8.95 10.92 -30.02
C ILE A 60 -10.21 10.15 -30.44
N THR A 61 -11.35 10.83 -30.57
CA THR A 61 -12.40 10.60 -31.59
C THR A 61 -13.37 11.77 -31.56
#